data_AF-A0A8G1XF50-F1
#
_entry.id   AF-A0A8G1XF50-F1
#
_cell.length_a   1.000
_cell.length_b   1.000
_cell.length_c   1.000
_cell.angle_alpha   90.00
_cell.angle_beta   90.00
_cell.angle_gamma   90.00
#
_symmetry.space_group_name_H-M   'P 1'
#
loop_
_entity.id
_entity.type
_entity.pdbx_description
1 polymer ?
#
loop_
_entity_poly.entity_id
_entity_poly.type
_entity_poly.pdbx_seq_one_letter_code
_entity_poly.pdbx_strand_id
1 'polypeptide(L)' 'MAFARAVPLTRCPSWRTVPVEANSRPAVACYLGASADAVHTAWSVTVLDLAADGRIAGLVSFLGAEHFAPFGLPAQLD' A
#
# COMPACT_ATOMS: atom_id res chain seq x y z
N MET A 1 -10.61 19.43 17.62
CA MET A 1 -9.32 18.72 17.49
C MET A 1 -9.41 17.25 17.94
N ALA A 2 -10.43 16.49 17.52
CA ALA A 2 -10.57 15.07 17.87
C ALA A 2 -9.98 14.13 16.80
N PHE A 3 -10.11 14.49 15.52
CA PHE A 3 -9.64 13.71 14.37
C PHE A 3 -8.12 13.44 14.38
N ALA A 4 -7.30 14.48 14.57
CA ALA A 4 -5.84 14.37 14.63
C ALA A 4 -5.33 13.54 15.84
N ARG A 5 -6.16 13.37 16.88
CA ARG A 5 -5.80 12.58 18.07
C ARG A 5 -6.12 11.09 17.90
N ALA A 6 -7.10 10.77 17.06
CA ALA A 6 -7.64 9.41 16.93
C ALA A 6 -7.04 8.61 15.76
N VAL A 7 -6.55 9.24 14.68
CA VAL A 7 -6.38 8.55 13.39
C VAL A 7 -4.96 8.59 12.77
N PRO A 8 -3.91 9.11 13.43
CA PRO A 8 -2.57 8.60 13.05
C PRO A 8 -1.59 8.29 14.18
N LEU A 9 -1.91 8.56 15.45
CA LEU A 9 -0.91 8.44 16.53
C LEU A 9 -1.25 7.43 17.63
N THR A 10 -2.44 6.84 17.64
CA THR A 10 -2.87 5.90 18.72
C THR A 10 -3.43 4.57 18.22
N ARG A 11 -3.83 4.48 16.96
CA ARG A 11 -4.12 3.22 16.27
C ARG A 11 -3.14 3.15 15.13
N CYS A 12 -2.03 2.44 15.32
CA CYS A 12 -1.13 2.14 14.21
C CYS A 12 -1.76 0.97 13.46
N PRO A 13 -2.42 1.21 12.31
CA PRO A 13 -2.90 0.09 11.51
C PRO A 13 -1.69 -0.75 11.09
N SER A 14 -1.89 -2.06 10.97
CA SER A 14 -0.85 -2.94 10.52
C SER A 14 -0.81 -2.94 9.00
N TRP A 15 0.39 -2.86 8.43
CA TRP A 15 0.62 -2.86 7.00
C TRP A 15 1.36 -4.13 6.61
N ARG A 16 0.89 -4.76 5.52
CA ARG A 16 1.66 -5.79 4.80
C ARG A 16 1.89 -5.30 3.38
N THR A 17 3.07 -5.55 2.85
CA THR A 17 3.45 -5.05 1.52
C THR A 17 3.97 -6.17 0.64
N VAL A 18 3.64 -6.09 -0.65
CA VAL A 18 4.09 -7.03 -1.68
C VAL A 18 4.70 -6.20 -2.81
N PRO A 19 5.99 -6.39 -3.14
CA PRO A 19 6.59 -5.78 -4.32
C PRO A 19 5.92 -6.29 -5.59
N VAL A 20 5.60 -5.38 -6.50
CA VAL A 20 5.05 -5.69 -7.83
C VAL A 20 5.70 -4.78 -8.87
N GLU A 21 5.46 -5.06 -10.15
CA GLU A 21 5.86 -4.18 -11.24
C GLU A 21 4.62 -3.65 -11.96
N ALA A 22 4.52 -2.33 -12.09
CA ALA A 22 3.47 -1.67 -12.86
C ALA A 22 4.09 -1.06 -14.12
N ASN A 23 3.81 -1.64 -15.29
CA ASN A 23 4.33 -1.18 -16.59
C ASN A 23 5.86 -0.99 -16.58
N SER A 24 6.61 -2.01 -16.12
CA SER A 24 8.08 -1.98 -16.00
C SER A 24 8.62 -0.92 -15.02
N ARG A 25 7.79 -0.44 -14.10
CA ARG A 25 8.19 0.45 -12.99
C ARG A 25 8.04 -0.28 -11.66
N PRO A 26 8.95 -0.07 -10.70
CA PRO A 26 8.81 -0.62 -9.36
C PRO A 26 7.53 -0.11 -8.70
N ALA A 27 6.79 -1.01 -8.06
CA ALA A 27 5.59 -0.68 -7.33
C ALA A 27 5.44 -1.54 -6.08
N VAL A 28 4.62 -1.08 -5.14
CA VAL A 28 4.32 -1.79 -3.90
C VAL A 28 2.82 -1.86 -3.71
N ALA A 29 2.28 -3.07 -3.63
CA ALA A 29 0.92 -3.31 -3.20
C ALA A 29 0.87 -3.34 -1.67
N CYS A 30 0.00 -2.53 -1.08
CA CYS A 30 -0.14 -2.36 0.36
C CYS A 30 -1.49 -2.90 0.82
N TYR A 31 -1.47 -3.78 1.81
CA TYR A 31 -2.65 -4.27 2.51
C TYR A 31 -2.71 -3.64 3.90
N LEU A 32 -3.92 -3.30 4.33
CA LEU A 32 -4.18 -2.62 5.59
C LEU A 32 -5.02 -3.50 6.51
N GLY A 33 -4.54 -3.72 7.73
CA GLY A 33 -5.22 -4.44 8.81
C GLY A 33 -5.39 -3.56 10.05
N ALA A 34 -6.40 -3.85 10.87
CA ALA A 34 -6.65 -3.11 12.11
C ALA A 34 -5.57 -3.37 13.19
N SER A 35 -4.92 -4.52 13.14
CA SER A 35 -3.82 -4.96 14.01
C SER A 35 -2.96 -5.99 13.26
N ALA A 36 -1.85 -6.45 13.87
CA ALA A 36 -0.96 -7.44 13.24
C ALA A 36 -1.64 -8.80 12.98
N ASP A 37 -2.56 -9.19 13.85
CA ASP A 37 -3.29 -10.47 13.79
C ASP A 37 -4.66 -10.36 13.09
N ALA A 38 -5.00 -9.18 12.55
CA ALA A 38 -6.22 -8.98 11.79
C ALA A 38 -5.99 -9.26 10.30
N VAL A 39 -7.06 -9.61 9.58
CA VAL A 39 -7.04 -9.71 8.12
C VAL A 39 -6.60 -8.38 7.51
N HIS A 40 -5.61 -8.42 6.60
CA HIS A 40 -5.15 -7.25 5.86
C HIS A 40 -5.85 -7.20 4.51
N THR A 41 -6.70 -6.20 4.31
CA THR A 41 -7.43 -6.02 3.05
C THR A 41 -6.63 -5.17 2.05
N ALA A 42 -6.77 -5.48 0.77
CA ALA A 42 -6.21 -4.70 -0.33
C ALA A 42 -6.57 -3.22 -0.19
N TRP A 43 -5.56 -2.35 -0.12
CA TRP A 43 -5.74 -0.93 0.15
C TRP A 43 -5.26 -0.05 -1.00
N SER A 44 -4.01 -0.21 -1.42
CA SER A 44 -3.44 0.64 -2.46
C SER A 44 -2.30 -0.03 -3.22
N VAL A 45 -2.10 0.35 -4.47
CA VAL A 45 -0.84 0.09 -5.21
C VAL A 45 -0.11 1.41 -5.40
N THR A 46 1.13 1.50 -4.94
CA THR A 46 1.97 2.69 -5.07
C THR A 46 3.07 2.44 -6.08
N VAL A 47 3.05 3.17 -7.19
CA VAL A 47 4.08 3.11 -8.24
C VAL A 47 5.15 4.14 -7.93
N LEU A 48 6.41 3.74 -8.06
CA LEU A 48 7.57 4.57 -7.77
C LEU A 48 8.24 5.05 -9.06
N ASP A 49 8.53 6.34 -9.07
CA ASP A 49 9.35 6.97 -10.09
C ASP A 49 10.75 7.12 -9.53
N LEU A 50 11.74 6.50 -10.20
CA LEU A 50 13.13 6.55 -9.78
C LEU A 50 13.93 7.52 -10.67
N ALA A 51 14.79 8.31 -10.04
CA ALA A 51 15.83 9.09 -10.72
C ALA A 51 16.94 8.17 -11.25
N ALA A 52 17.81 8.73 -12.10
CA ALA A 52 18.93 7.98 -12.70
C ALA A 52 19.93 7.42 -11.68
N ASP A 53 20.01 8.02 -10.49
CA ASP A 53 20.83 7.54 -9.37
C ASP A 53 20.12 6.50 -8.46
N GLY A 54 18.93 6.05 -8.88
CA GLY A 54 18.13 5.05 -8.18
C GLY A 54 17.30 5.58 -7.00
N ARG A 55 17.33 6.89 -6.72
CA ARG A 55 16.52 7.49 -5.66
C ARG A 55 15.07 7.69 -6.08
N ILE A 56 14.15 7.62 -5.13
CA ILE A 56 12.73 7.93 -5.37
C ILE A 56 12.60 9.43 -5.71
N ALA A 57 12.16 9.71 -6.93
CA ALA A 57 11.88 11.05 -7.43
C ALA A 57 10.39 11.40 -7.34
N GLY A 58 9.52 10.39 -7.27
CA GLY A 58 8.08 10.58 -7.14
C GLY A 58 7.38 9.26 -6.83
N LEU A 59 6.12 9.37 -6.42
CA LEU A 59 5.24 8.23 -6.26
C LEU A 59 3.81 8.61 -6.57
N VAL A 60 3.04 7.64 -7.05
CA VAL A 60 1.58 7.75 -7.25
C VAL A 60 0.92 6.54 -6.60
N SER A 61 0.00 6.80 -5.68
CA SER A 61 -0.79 5.76 -5.03
C SER A 61 -2.18 5.68 -5.66
N PHE A 62 -2.50 4.51 -6.20
CA PHE A 62 -3.83 4.13 -6.66
C PHE A 62 -4.55 3.46 -5.49
N LEU A 63 -5.61 4.10 -4.99
CA LEU A 63 -6.37 3.63 -3.84
C LEU A 63 -7.54 2.78 -4.30
N GLY A 64 -7.75 1.64 -3.67
CA GLY A 64 -8.85 0.73 -4.00
C GLY A 64 -8.37 -0.70 -4.29
N ALA A 65 -9.21 -1.67 -3.92
CA ALA A 65 -8.94 -3.09 -4.09
C ALA A 65 -9.01 -3.53 -5.57
N GLU A 66 -9.71 -2.78 -6.41
CA GLU A 66 -9.83 -3.00 -7.86
C GLU A 66 -8.46 -3.02 -8.56
N HIS A 67 -7.46 -2.36 -7.98
CA HIS A 67 -6.11 -2.29 -8.54
C HIS A 67 -5.29 -3.55 -8.28
N PHE A 68 -5.76 -4.52 -7.49
CA PHE A 68 -4.98 -5.73 -7.15
C PHE A 68 -5.18 -6.85 -8.16
N ALA A 69 -6.37 -6.99 -8.74
CA ALA A 69 -6.69 -8.03 -9.70
C ALA A 69 -5.78 -8.02 -10.95
N PRO A 70 -5.39 -6.87 -11.53
CA PRO A 70 -4.45 -6.82 -12.65
C PRO A 70 -3.05 -7.40 -12.32
N PHE A 71 -2.65 -7.44 -11.05
CA PHE A 71 -1.39 -8.02 -10.59
C PHE A 71 -1.52 -9.49 -10.17
N GLY A 72 -2.70 -10.10 -10.31
CA GLY A 72 -2.97 -11.47 -9.82
C GLY A 72 -2.90 -11.59 -8.29
N LEU A 73 -3.05 -10.48 -7.57
CA LEU A 73 -2.97 -10.44 -6.11
C LEU A 73 -4.34 -10.73 -5.47
N PRO A 74 -4.39 -11.40 -4.30
CA PRO A 74 -5.62 -11.63 -3.58
C PRO A 74 -6.20 -10.32 -3.02
N ALA A 75 -7.49 -10.30 -2.71
CA ALA A 75 -8.13 -9.14 -2.09
C ALA A 75 -7.78 -8.99 -0.60
N GLN A 76 -7.24 -10.03 0.04
CA GLN A 76 -7.00 -10.11 1.48
C GLN A 76 -5.80 -11.01 1.78
N LEU A 77 -5.13 -10.77 2.90
CA LEU A 77 -4.10 -11.63 3.50
C LEU A 77 -4.47 -11.94 4.95
N ASP A 78 -4.17 -13.17 5.40
CA ASP A 78 -4.31 -13.62 6.80
C ASP A 78 -3.05 -13.32 7.62
#